data_AF-A0A3P6T2Y4-F1
#
_entry.id   AF-A0A3P6T2Y4-F1
#
_cell.length_a   1.000
_cell.length_b   1.000
_cell.length_c   1.000
_cell.angle_alpha   90.00
_cell.angle_beta   90.00
_cell.angle_gamma   90.00
#
_symmetry.space_group_name_H-M   'P 1'
#
loop_
_entity.id
_entity.type
_entity.pdbx_description
1 polymer ?
#
loop_
_entity_poly.entity_id
_entity_poly.type
_entity_poly.pdbx_seq_one_letter_code
_entity_poly.pdbx_strand_id
1 'polypeptide(L)'
;IDKGDVLAEYIGAAPPKGTGLHRYIFLVYKQPGKITDSEHGHLTNRSGDGRGGFKTAKFAEKHKLGNPIAGNFFQAEWDDYVPTLYKQLKG
;
A
#
# COMPACT_ATOMS: atom_id res chain seq x y z
N ILE A 1 -13.04 -1.42 9.91
CA ILE A 1 -11.61 -1.60 9.59
C ILE A 1 -10.70 -0.97 10.65
N ASP A 2 -11.17 0.05 11.36
CA ASP A 2 -10.43 0.86 12.35
C ASP A 2 -9.91 0.13 13.60
N LYS A 3 -10.15 -1.18 13.71
CA LYS A 3 -9.61 -2.05 14.77
C LYS A 3 -8.34 -2.79 14.36
N GLY A 4 -7.85 -2.58 13.15
CA GLY A 4 -6.65 -3.23 12.64
C GLY A 4 -5.37 -2.51 13.07
N ASP A 5 -4.27 -3.26 13.15
CA ASP A 5 -2.93 -2.71 13.33
C ASP A 5 -2.45 -2.15 11.98
N VAL A 6 -2.32 -0.82 11.86
CA VAL A 6 -1.87 -0.17 10.62
C VAL A 6 -0.35 -0.20 10.55
N LEU A 7 0.19 -0.99 9.63
CA LEU A 7 1.64 -1.07 9.38
C LEU A 7 2.16 0.01 8.42
N ALA A 8 1.33 0.38 7.45
CA ALA A 8 1.64 1.43 6.49
C ALA A 8 0.38 2.26 6.27
N GLU A 9 0.41 3.52 6.70
CA GLU A 9 -0.73 4.43 6.58
C GLU A 9 -1.14 4.63 5.12
N TYR A 10 -2.41 4.91 4.88
CA TYR A 10 -2.91 5.07 3.52
C TYR A 10 -2.31 6.31 2.83
N ILE A 11 -1.85 6.11 1.58
CA ILE A 11 -1.47 7.17 0.64
C ILE A 11 -2.34 6.98 -0.61
N GLY A 12 -2.97 8.07 -1.09
CA GLY A 12 -3.81 8.05 -2.28
C GLY A 12 -3.04 7.73 -3.57
N ALA A 13 -3.77 7.60 -4.68
CA ALA A 13 -3.14 7.44 -5.98
C ALA A 13 -2.37 8.70 -6.38
N ALA A 14 -1.08 8.57 -6.66
CA ALA A 14 -0.20 9.66 -7.12
C ALA A 14 0.65 9.25 -8.34
N PRO A 15 0.02 8.76 -9.43
CA PRO A 15 0.76 8.37 -10.64
C PRO A 15 1.47 9.60 -11.23
N PRO A 16 2.75 9.49 -11.63
CA PRO A 16 3.47 10.60 -12.24
C PRO A 16 2.82 11.08 -13.55
N LYS A 17 2.97 12.36 -13.87
CA LYS A 17 2.44 12.92 -15.12
C LYS A 17 3.09 12.25 -16.33
N GLY A 18 2.27 11.80 -17.29
CA GLY A 18 2.74 11.21 -18.55
C GLY A 18 3.06 9.71 -18.49
N THR A 19 2.83 9.02 -17.37
CA THR A 19 3.05 7.56 -17.26
C THR A 19 1.79 6.74 -17.60
N GLY A 20 0.68 7.39 -17.93
CA GLY A 20 -0.60 6.77 -18.24
C GLY A 20 -1.31 6.16 -17.02
N LEU A 21 -2.19 5.20 -17.25
CA LEU A 21 -2.96 4.53 -16.21
C LEU A 21 -2.09 3.56 -15.39
N HIS A 22 -2.04 3.80 -14.08
CA HIS A 22 -1.45 2.89 -13.11
C HIS A 22 -2.54 2.03 -12.46
N ARG A 23 -2.23 0.76 -12.20
CA ARG A 23 -3.14 -0.18 -11.52
C ARG A 23 -2.92 -0.15 -10.02
N TYR A 24 -4.00 0.04 -9.27
CA TYR A 24 -4.01 0.00 -7.81
C TYR A 24 -4.83 -1.21 -7.37
N ILE A 25 -4.20 -2.14 -6.69
CA ILE A 25 -4.76 -3.47 -6.40
C ILE A 25 -4.99 -3.59 -4.90
N PHE A 26 -6.24 -3.85 -4.52
CA PHE A 26 -6.63 -4.22 -3.16
C PHE A 26 -6.68 -5.74 -3.06
N LEU A 27 -6.00 -6.29 -2.06
CA LEU A 27 -6.01 -7.72 -1.76
C LEU A 27 -6.31 -7.91 -0.28
N VAL A 28 -7.21 -8.83 0.03
CA VAL A 28 -7.56 -9.21 1.40
C VAL A 28 -7.19 -10.66 1.60
N TYR A 29 -6.44 -10.93 2.67
CA TYR A 29 -5.97 -12.26 3.04
C TYR A 29 -6.60 -12.69 4.36
N LYS A 30 -6.87 -13.99 4.49
CA LYS A 30 -7.27 -14.57 5.78
C LYS A 30 -6.01 -14.91 6.57
N GLN A 31 -5.83 -14.26 7.71
CA GLN A 31 -4.71 -14.55 8.60
C GLN A 31 -4.92 -15.87 9.37
N PRO A 32 -3.89 -16.72 9.51
CA PRO A 32 -3.95 -17.89 10.39
C PRO A 32 -3.84 -17.52 11.89
N GLY A 33 -3.39 -16.30 12.19
CA GLY A 33 -3.24 -15.76 13.55
C GLY A 33 -2.83 -14.29 13.53
N LYS A 34 -2.58 -13.70 14.71
CA LYS A 34 -2.08 -12.31 14.79
C LYS A 34 -0.69 -12.21 14.14
N ILE A 35 -0.49 -11.21 13.29
CA ILE A 35 0.80 -10.89 12.69
C ILE A 35 1.52 -9.87 13.58
N THR A 36 2.80 -10.10 13.81
CA THR A 36 3.73 -9.14 14.41
C THR A 36 4.94 -9.06 13.48
N ASP A 37 5.16 -7.91 12.83
CA ASP A 37 6.26 -7.72 11.87
C ASP A 37 7.07 -6.47 12.23
N SER A 38 7.95 -6.60 13.22
CA SER A 38 8.80 -5.49 13.66
C SER A 38 9.80 -5.04 12.59
N GLU A 39 10.17 -5.91 11.65
CA GLU A 39 11.06 -5.58 10.54
C GLU A 39 10.40 -4.63 9.53
N HIS A 40 9.10 -4.77 9.32
CA HIS A 40 8.35 -3.82 8.47
C HIS A 40 8.27 -2.44 9.11
N GLY A 41 8.20 -2.38 10.45
CA GLY A 41 8.06 -1.14 11.21
C GLY A 41 6.71 -0.46 10.96
N HIS A 42 6.70 0.87 11.02
CA HIS A 42 5.53 1.71 10.75
C HIS A 42 5.87 2.76 9.69
N LEU A 43 5.12 2.77 8.59
CA LEU A 43 5.27 3.76 7.52
C LEU A 43 4.16 4.80 7.61
N THR A 44 4.52 6.07 7.83
CA THR A 44 3.56 7.18 7.87
C THR A 44 3.08 7.55 6.46
N ASN A 45 2.01 8.33 6.36
CA ASN A 45 1.56 8.91 5.10
C ASN A 45 2.30 10.21 4.72
N ARG A 46 3.41 10.52 5.39
CA ARG A 46 4.19 11.75 5.20
C ARG A 46 5.53 11.56 4.48
N SER A 47 5.93 10.31 4.23
CA SER A 47 7.11 9.98 3.44
C SER A 47 6.80 8.87 2.42
N GLY A 48 7.52 8.91 1.29
CA GLY A 48 7.54 7.84 0.29
C GLY A 48 8.53 6.71 0.61
N ASP A 49 9.36 6.87 1.64
CA ASP A 49 10.42 5.92 1.99
C ASP A 49 9.85 4.56 2.40
N GLY A 50 10.51 3.49 1.98
CA GLY A 50 10.08 2.11 2.27
C GLY A 50 8.82 1.65 1.53
N ARG A 51 8.13 2.51 0.77
CA ARG A 51 6.94 2.16 -0.03
C ARG A 51 7.28 1.45 -1.33
N GLY A 52 8.37 1.86 -1.98
CA GLY A 52 8.84 1.30 -3.24
C GLY A 52 9.36 -0.13 -3.11
N GLY A 53 9.20 -0.93 -4.16
CA GLY A 53 9.78 -2.28 -4.23
C GLY A 53 9.07 -3.36 -3.40
N PHE A 54 8.00 -3.03 -2.66
CA PHE A 54 7.20 -3.99 -1.92
C PHE A 54 6.70 -5.14 -2.82
N LYS A 55 6.83 -6.37 -2.34
CA LYS A 55 6.41 -7.58 -3.06
C LYS A 55 5.33 -8.31 -2.25
N THR A 56 4.06 -8.09 -2.62
CA THR A 56 2.91 -8.66 -1.90
C THR A 56 2.97 -10.17 -1.77
N ALA A 57 3.43 -10.88 -2.81
CA ALA A 57 3.60 -12.34 -2.75
C ALA A 57 4.59 -12.78 -1.67
N LYS A 58 5.72 -12.08 -1.52
CA LYS A 58 6.72 -12.37 -0.46
C LYS A 58 6.17 -12.04 0.93
N PHE A 59 5.38 -10.98 1.06
CA PHE A 59 4.72 -10.66 2.33
C PHE A 59 3.71 -11.75 2.72
N ALA A 60 2.90 -12.21 1.76
CA ALA A 60 1.96 -13.30 1.97
C ALA A 60 2.66 -14.63 2.34
N GLU A 61 3.78 -14.93 1.70
CA GLU A 61 4.62 -16.09 2.02
C GLU A 61 5.22 -15.99 3.42
N LYS A 62 5.88 -14.87 3.76
CA LYS A 62 6.47 -14.60 5.09
C LYS A 62 5.46 -14.83 6.23
N HIS A 63 4.22 -14.41 6.02
CA HIS A 63 3.15 -14.46 7.04
C HIS A 63 2.17 -15.63 6.87
N LYS A 64 2.47 -16.59 5.99
CA LYS A 64 1.65 -17.80 5.73
C LYS A 64 0.19 -17.47 5.43
N LEU A 65 -0.04 -16.42 4.65
CA LEU A 65 -1.38 -15.91 4.32
C LEU A 65 -2.09 -16.75 3.25
N GLY A 66 -1.35 -17.58 2.51
CA GLY A 66 -1.89 -18.34 1.38
C GLY A 66 -2.39 -17.43 0.26
N ASN A 67 -3.53 -17.79 -0.34
CA ASN A 67 -4.15 -17.03 -1.42
C ASN A 67 -5.06 -15.92 -0.87
N PRO A 68 -5.19 -14.79 -1.59
CA PRO A 68 -6.16 -13.77 -1.22
C PRO A 68 -7.59 -14.34 -1.27
N ILE A 69 -8.42 -13.96 -0.30
CA ILE A 69 -9.83 -14.36 -0.22
C ILE A 69 -10.78 -13.37 -0.90
N ALA A 70 -10.29 -12.15 -1.15
CA ALA A 70 -10.98 -11.14 -1.93
C ALA A 70 -9.95 -10.22 -2.60
N GLY A 71 -10.34 -9.63 -3.72
CA GLY A 71 -9.53 -8.66 -4.43
C GLY A 71 -10.40 -7.69 -5.22
N ASN A 72 -9.90 -6.48 -5.40
CA ASN A 72 -10.47 -5.50 -6.30
C ASN A 72 -9.35 -4.61 -6.84
N PHE A 73 -9.60 -3.84 -7.89
CA PHE A 73 -8.63 -2.90 -8.40
C PHE A 73 -9.32 -1.70 -9.05
N PHE A 74 -8.57 -0.62 -9.16
CA PHE A 74 -8.92 0.51 -10.02
C PHE A 74 -7.69 0.96 -10.79
N GLN A 75 -7.92 1.86 -11.75
CA GLN A 75 -6.85 2.52 -12.49
C GLN A 75 -6.97 4.02 -12.29
N ALA A 76 -5.82 4.68 -12.17
CA ALA A 76 -5.75 6.13 -12.13
C ALA A 76 -4.54 6.60 -12.93
N GLU A 77 -4.69 7.75 -13.56
CA GLU A 77 -3.61 8.52 -14.15
C GLU A 77 -3.50 9.87 -13.43
N TRP A 78 -2.52 10.67 -13.83
CA TRP A 78 -2.23 11.94 -13.17
C TRP A 78 -3.43 12.90 -13.22
N ASP A 79 -3.71 13.55 -12.09
CA ASP A 79 -4.64 14.66 -11.97
C ASP A 79 -4.01 15.84 -11.21
N ASP A 80 -4.79 16.91 -11.01
CA ASP A 80 -4.35 18.12 -10.31
C ASP A 80 -4.18 17.95 -8.79
N TYR A 81 -4.62 16.83 -8.21
CA TYR A 81 -4.40 16.51 -6.80
C TYR A 81 -3.00 15.90 -6.55
N VAL A 82 -2.42 15.20 -7.53
CA VAL A 82 -1.10 14.55 -7.40
C VAL A 82 0.00 15.48 -6.86
N PRO A 83 0.18 16.74 -7.32
CA PRO A 83 1.17 17.64 -6.76
C PRO A 83 0.95 17.97 -5.27
N THR A 84 -0.30 18.04 -4.81
CA THR A 84 -0.64 18.25 -3.40
C THR A 84 -0.21 17.05 -2.57
N LEU A 85 -0.48 15.83 -3.06
CA LEU A 85 -0.05 14.61 -2.40
C LEU A 85 1.49 14.50 -2.36
N TYR A 86 2.20 14.88 -3.43
CA TYR A 86 3.67 14.94 -3.38
C TYR A 86 4.21 15.95 -2.36
N LYS A 87 3.51 17.05 -2.07
CA LYS A 87 3.92 17.96 -0.99
C LYS A 87 3.75 17.30 0.38
N GLN A 88 2.70 16.51 0.58
CA GLN A 88 2.49 15.74 1.82
C GLN A 88 3.62 14.73 2.06
N LEU A 89 4.17 14.13 0.99
CA LEU A 89 5.22 13.10 1.06
C LEU A 89 6.66 13.63 1.21
N LYS A 90 6.84 14.95 1.26
CA LYS A 90 8.15 15.60 1.49
C LYS A 90 8.40 15.92 2.96
N GLY A 91 7.57 15.40 3.87
CA GLY A 91 7.62 15.66 5.30
C GLY A 91 8.33 14.57 6.09
#